data_AF-A0A952VFP6-F1
#
_entry.id   AF-A0A952VFP6-F1
#
_cell.length_a   1.000
_cell.length_b   1.000
_cell.length_c   1.000
_cell.angle_alpha   90.00
_cell.angle_beta   90.00
_cell.angle_gamma   90.00
#
_symmetry.space_group_name_H-M   'P 1'
#
loop_
_entity.id
_entity.type
_entity.pdbx_description
1 polymer ?
#
loop_
_entity_poly.entity_id
_entity_poly.type
_entity_poly.pdbx_seq_one_letter_code
_entity_poly.pdbx_strand_id
1 'polypeptide(L)' 'MTVAPAEAYGSVDPKAFQEVDRKMVPADAQKVGTQLEGKTTDGKTVYPRISEVKNETIVLDFNHPLAGKTLHFDVKVL' A
#
# COMPACT_ATOMS: atom_id res chain seq x y z
N MET A 1 14.01 21.62 -3.51
CA MET A 1 13.04 21.79 -2.41
C MET A 1 12.83 20.43 -1.77
N THR A 2 13.36 20.21 -0.57
CA THR A 2 13.16 18.96 0.16
C THR A 2 11.79 19.03 0.82
N VAL A 3 10.80 18.35 0.27
CA VAL A 3 9.48 18.24 0.91
C VAL A 3 9.58 17.13 1.94
N ALA A 4 9.31 17.44 3.20
CA ALA A 4 9.30 16.43 4.26
C ALA A 4 8.17 15.41 3.98
N PRO A 5 8.36 14.10 4.26
CA PRO A 5 7.34 13.07 4.02
C PRO A 5 5.97 13.40 4.64
N ALA A 6 5.97 14.18 5.74
CA ALA A 6 4.79 14.65 6.44
C ALA A 6 3.91 15.63 5.62
N GLU A 7 4.45 16.31 4.61
CA GLU A 7 3.72 17.26 3.75
C GLU A 7 3.39 16.68 2.36
N ALA A 8 3.75 15.42 2.08
CA ALA A 8 3.52 14.77 0.79
C ALA A 8 2.53 13.59 0.90
N TYR A 9 3.01 12.41 1.29
CA TYR A 9 2.20 11.18 1.33
C TYR A 9 2.14 10.53 2.72
N GLY A 10 2.70 11.19 3.73
CA GLY A 10 2.74 10.71 5.10
C GLY A 10 3.84 9.68 5.37
N SER A 11 4.05 9.40 6.65
CA SER A 11 4.80 8.22 7.10
C SER A 11 3.99 6.94 6.84
N VAL A 12 4.66 5.79 6.83
CA VAL A 12 3.95 4.50 6.88
C VAL A 12 3.06 4.49 8.12
N ASP A 13 1.75 4.35 7.93
CA ASP A 13 0.79 4.17 9.00
C ASP A 13 0.68 2.67 9.32
N PRO A 14 1.09 2.23 10.52
CA PRO A 14 0.91 0.85 10.96
C PRO A 14 -0.55 0.41 10.97
N LYS A 15 -1.50 1.35 11.06
CA LYS A 15 -2.95 1.06 11.02
C LYS A 15 -3.48 0.87 9.60
N ALA A 16 -2.70 1.22 8.58
CA ALA A 16 -3.04 0.96 7.18
C ALA A 16 -2.64 -0.46 6.73
N PHE A 17 -2.08 -1.27 7.62
CA PHE A 17 -1.98 -2.72 7.39
C PHE A 17 -3.27 -3.40 7.84
N GLN A 18 -3.87 -4.16 6.94
CA GLN A 18 -5.10 -4.89 7.20
C GLN A 18 -4.89 -6.37 6.91
N GLU A 19 -5.23 -7.20 7.88
CA GLU A 19 -5.20 -8.65 7.73
C GLU A 19 -6.54 -9.14 7.18
N VAL A 20 -6.49 -9.92 6.10
CA VAL A 20 -7.66 -10.50 5.44
C VAL A 20 -7.51 -12.02 5.34
N ASP A 21 -8.63 -12.73 5.26
CA ASP A 21 -8.61 -14.18 5.03
C ASP A 21 -7.94 -14.45 3.67
N ARG A 22 -7.01 -15.41 3.65
CA ARG A 22 -6.30 -15.82 2.45
C ARG A 22 -7.25 -16.22 1.32
N LYS A 23 -8.44 -16.74 1.64
CA LYS A 23 -9.49 -17.11 0.68
C LYS A 23 -10.09 -15.93 -0.07
N MET A 24 -10.00 -14.71 0.48
CA MET A 24 -10.47 -13.49 -0.19
C MET A 24 -9.51 -13.03 -1.29
N VAL A 25 -8.26 -13.51 -1.27
CA VAL A 25 -7.24 -13.14 -2.26
C VAL A 25 -7.08 -14.28 -3.26
N PRO A 26 -7.17 -14.02 -4.57
CA PRO A 26 -6.94 -15.02 -5.62
C PRO A 26 -5.59 -15.74 -5.42
N ALA A 27 -5.58 -17.07 -5.50
CA ALA A 27 -4.42 -17.91 -5.17
C ALA A 27 -3.16 -17.59 -6.02
N ASP A 28 -3.38 -17.16 -7.26
CA ASP A 28 -2.37 -16.68 -8.20
C ASP A 28 -1.71 -15.37 -7.76
N ALA A 29 -2.45 -14.53 -7.02
CA ALA A 29 -2.00 -13.23 -6.53
C ALA A 29 -1.40 -13.26 -5.12
N GLN A 30 -1.47 -14.37 -4.38
CA GLN A 30 -0.98 -14.53 -2.99
C GLN A 30 0.56 -14.57 -2.88
N LYS A 31 1.23 -13.52 -3.35
CA LYS A 31 2.68 -13.34 -3.26
C LYS A 31 2.98 -11.99 -2.65
N VAL A 32 3.94 -11.97 -1.73
CA VAL A 32 4.44 -10.72 -1.17
C VAL A 32 4.93 -9.79 -2.29
N GLY A 33 4.52 -8.52 -2.22
CA GLY A 33 4.81 -7.51 -3.24
C GLY A 33 3.75 -7.38 -4.34
N THR A 34 2.83 -8.34 -4.48
CA THR A 34 1.72 -8.25 -5.44
C THR A 34 0.79 -7.10 -5.07
N GLN A 35 0.42 -6.29 -6.06
CA GLN A 35 -0.57 -5.24 -5.92
C GLN A 35 -1.95 -5.80 -6.29
N LEU A 36 -2.93 -5.57 -5.42
CA LEU A 36 -4.32 -5.92 -5.63
C LEU A 36 -5.12 -4.66 -5.95
N GLU A 37 -6.27 -4.82 -6.60
CA GLU A 37 -7.27 -3.76 -6.72
C GLU A 37 -8.37 -4.02 -5.68
N GLY A 38 -8.65 -3.02 -4.84
CA GLY A 38 -9.70 -3.06 -3.84
C GLY A 38 -10.61 -1.84 -3.94
N LYS A 39 -11.74 -1.88 -3.24
CA LYS A 39 -12.61 -0.72 -3.05
C LYS A 39 -12.78 -0.46 -1.57
N THR A 40 -12.65 0.81 -1.15
CA THR A 40 -12.98 1.22 0.21
C THR A 40 -14.49 1.36 0.39
N THR A 41 -14.93 1.48 1.64
CA THR A 41 -16.33 1.74 2.01
C THR A 41 -16.88 3.04 1.42
N ASP A 42 -16.01 4.02 1.15
CA ASP A 42 -16.37 5.28 0.51
C ASP A 42 -16.47 5.18 -1.03
N GLY A 43 -16.35 3.97 -1.59
CA GLY A 43 -16.45 3.71 -3.03
C GLY A 43 -15.19 4.07 -3.81
N LYS A 44 -14.09 4.46 -3.15
CA LYS A 44 -12.82 4.76 -3.81
C LYS A 44 -12.08 3.47 -4.15
N THR A 45 -11.58 3.38 -5.38
CA THR A 45 -10.64 2.33 -5.75
C THR A 45 -9.30 2.57 -5.06
N VAL A 46 -8.77 1.54 -4.42
CA VAL A 46 -7.48 1.53 -3.75
C VAL A 46 -6.65 0.37 -4.27
N TYR A 47 -5.33 0.49 -4.15
CA TYR A 47 -4.40 -0.49 -4.67
C TYR A 47 -3.48 -1.03 -3.59
N PRO A 48 -4.00 -1.84 -2.65
CA PRO A 48 -3.18 -2.38 -1.58
C PRO A 48 -2.15 -3.36 -2.13
N ARG A 49 -0.99 -3.45 -1.45
CA ARG A 49 0.05 -4.44 -1.75
C ARG A 49 0.06 -5.53 -0.70
N ILE A 50 0.35 -6.78 -1.08
CA ILE A 50 0.59 -7.83 -0.11
C ILE A 50 1.93 -7.58 0.59
N SER A 51 1.86 -7.28 1.89
CA SER A 51 3.05 -7.11 2.74
C SER A 51 3.53 -8.45 3.29
N GLU A 52 2.62 -9.35 3.61
CA GLU A 52 2.93 -10.65 4.21
C GLU A 52 1.88 -11.69 3.81
N VAL A 53 2.33 -12.93 3.56
CA VAL A 53 1.45 -14.07 3.33
C VAL A 53 1.64 -15.05 4.49
N LYS A 54 0.58 -15.24 5.29
CA LYS A 54 0.54 -16.22 6.39
C LYS A 54 -0.19 -17.48 5.92
N ASN A 55 -0.26 -18.49 6.79
CA ASN A 55 -0.90 -19.76 6.47
C ASN A 55 -2.39 -19.59 6.13
N GLU A 56 -3.12 -18.88 6.99
CA GLU A 56 -4.59 -18.69 6.89
C GLU A 56 -4.99 -17.27 6.46
N THR A 57 -4.09 -16.31 6.62
CA THR A 57 -4.38 -14.89 6.38
C THR A 57 -3.31 -14.21 5.53
N ILE A 58 -3.64 -13.05 4.99
CA ILE A 58 -2.73 -12.21 4.19
C ILE A 58 -2.79 -10.79 4.75
N VAL A 59 -1.62 -10.19 4.93
CA VAL A 59 -1.49 -8.81 5.38
C VAL A 59 -1.38 -7.92 4.15
N LEU A 60 -2.36 -7.04 3.98
CA LEU A 60 -2.44 -6.04 2.94
C LEU A 60 -1.96 -4.69 3.47
N ASP A 61 -1.10 -4.03 2.70
CA ASP A 61 -0.61 -2.69 2.94
C ASP A 61 -1.41 -1.70 2.09
N PHE A 62 -2.23 -0.88 2.75
CA PHE A 62 -3.00 0.21 2.15
C PHE A 62 -2.28 1.55 2.21
N ASN A 63 -1.02 1.59 2.66
CA ASN A 63 -0.24 2.80 2.63
C ASN A 63 -0.10 3.32 1.19
N HIS A 64 0.01 4.64 1.06
CA HIS A 64 0.29 5.22 -0.24
C HIS A 64 1.60 4.63 -0.79
N PRO A 65 1.74 4.34 -2.10
CA PRO A 65 2.97 3.76 -2.68
C PRO A 65 4.26 4.56 -2.41
N LEU A 66 4.10 5.83 -2.02
CA LEU A 66 5.16 6.78 -1.71
C LEU A 66 5.32 7.06 -0.20
N ALA A 67 4.46 6.48 0.65
CA ALA A 67 4.57 6.59 2.09
C ALA A 67 5.88 5.92 2.57
N GLY A 68 6.60 6.58 3.46
CA GLY A 68 7.87 6.08 4.00
C GLY A 68 9.06 6.03 3.03
N LYS A 69 8.90 6.45 1.77
CA LYS A 69 10.03 6.61 0.84
C LYS A 69 10.61 8.02 0.97
N THR A 70 11.93 8.13 1.11
CA THR A 70 12.66 9.37 0.83
C THR A 70 12.60 9.61 -0.66
N LEU A 71 11.66 10.46 -1.09
CA LEU A 71 11.47 10.78 -2.50
C LEU A 71 12.53 11.79 -2.94
N HIS A 72 13.44 11.38 -3.81
CA HIS A 72 14.25 12.31 -4.59
C HIS A 72 13.40 12.78 -5.77
N PHE A 73 12.75 13.94 -5.61
CA PHE A 73 12.04 14.59 -6.71
C PHE A 73 13.04 15.38 -7.56
N ASP A 74 13.34 14.89 -8.76
CA ASP A 74 13.90 15.73 -9.83
C ASP A 74 12.74 16.45 -10.51
N VAL A 75 12.35 17.61 -9.98
CA VAL A 75 11.35 18.48 -10.61
C VAL A 75 12.06 19.29 -11.69
N LYS A 76 11.87 18.89 -12.95
CA LYS A 76 12.17 19.76 -14.10
C LYS A 76 10.94 20.61 -14.39
N VAL A 77 11.02 21.89 -14.07
CA VAL A 77 10.05 22.90 -14.56
C VAL A 77 10.38 23.12 -16.04
N LEU A 78 9.39 22.96 -16.93
CA LEU A 78 9.47 23.34 -18.34
C LEU A 78 9.02 24.79 -18.52
#